data_AF-A0A2M7AI28-F1
#
_entry.id   AF-A0A2M7AI28-F1
#
_cell.length_a   1.000
_cell.length_b   1.000
_cell.length_c   1.000
_cell.angle_alpha   90.00
_cell.angle_beta   90.00
_cell.angle_gamma   90.00
#
_symmetry.space_group_name_H-M   'P 1'
#
loop_
_entity.id
_entity.type
_entity.pdbx_description
1 polymer ?
#
loop_
_entity_poly.entity_id
_entity_poly.type
_entity_poly.pdbx_seq_one_letter_code
_entity_poly.pdbx_strand_id
1 'polypeptide(L)'
;MAISEEAKAYFESGKVLLQRGESGLLLDEAIDKFRKALISAPNYPDLHFYLGIAYFRKGALNKAVEQFHQVIELSGDYQSTHLQYAHLQLGIIYIKQKSWEQARLSLEKVLEMNPSSAEAYFNLGEVYFKMSKQGLADLEQALKMYKKAVSLNPDYPEAHVGLGQVYREKKMFSEAGDEFRKADELEEYQRGIR
;
A
#
# COMPACT_ATOMS: atom_id res chain seq x y z
N MET A 1 -15.90 -22.98 0.73
CA MET A 1 -17.30 -22.60 1.00
C MET A 1 -17.89 -22.02 -0.26
N ALA A 2 -19.06 -22.49 -0.71
CA ALA A 2 -19.72 -21.91 -1.88
C ALA A 2 -20.67 -20.78 -1.42
N ILE A 3 -20.47 -19.58 -1.94
CA ILE A 3 -21.38 -18.44 -1.73
C ILE A 3 -22.64 -18.60 -2.59
N SER A 4 -23.78 -18.02 -2.17
CA SER A 4 -25.03 -18.10 -2.94
C SER A 4 -24.91 -17.41 -4.30
N GLU A 5 -25.70 -17.83 -5.30
CA GLU A 5 -25.70 -17.20 -6.63
C GLU A 5 -26.02 -15.70 -6.57
N GLU A 6 -26.91 -15.30 -5.66
CA GLU A 6 -27.18 -13.88 -5.41
C GLU A 6 -25.96 -13.14 -4.86
N ALA A 7 -25.25 -13.73 -3.89
CA ALA A 7 -24.02 -13.15 -3.35
C ALA A 7 -22.91 -13.06 -4.41
N LYS A 8 -22.81 -14.06 -5.31
CA LYS A 8 -21.89 -14.03 -6.46
C LYS A 8 -22.23 -12.88 -7.40
N ALA A 9 -23.51 -12.70 -7.73
CA ALA A 9 -23.95 -11.62 -8.61
C ALA A 9 -23.61 -10.24 -8.04
N TYR A 10 -23.86 -10.03 -6.75
CA TYR A 10 -23.44 -8.80 -6.07
C TYR A 10 -21.91 -8.63 -6.06
N PHE A 11 -21.17 -9.70 -5.77
CA PHE A 11 -19.71 -9.65 -5.74
C PHE A 11 -19.11 -9.26 -7.10
N GLU A 12 -19.54 -9.91 -8.19
CA GLU A 12 -19.06 -9.60 -9.53
C GLU A 12 -19.49 -8.20 -9.99
N SER A 13 -20.72 -7.77 -9.67
CA SER A 13 -21.16 -6.40 -9.94
C SER A 13 -20.29 -5.37 -9.20
N GLY A 14 -19.94 -5.61 -7.94
CA GLY A 14 -19.06 -4.74 -7.16
C GLY A 14 -17.65 -4.64 -7.77
N LYS A 15 -17.08 -5.76 -8.22
CA LYS A 15 -15.77 -5.77 -8.90
C LYS A 15 -15.77 -4.95 -10.18
N VAL A 16 -16.81 -5.09 -11.01
CA VAL A 16 -16.95 -4.30 -12.24
C VAL A 16 -17.05 -2.80 -11.94
N LEU A 17 -17.84 -2.42 -10.93
CA LEU A 17 -17.95 -1.03 -10.50
C LEU A 17 -16.61 -0.48 -9.99
N LEU A 18 -15.88 -1.26 -9.20
CA LEU A 18 -14.57 -0.89 -8.67
C LEU A 18 -13.51 -0.74 -9.78
N GLN A 19 -13.59 -1.54 -10.84
CA GLN A 19 -12.71 -1.41 -12.01
C GLN A 19 -13.03 -0.16 -12.83
N ARG A 20 -14.31 0.22 -12.94
CA ARG A 20 -14.76 1.38 -13.74
C ARG A 20 -14.69 2.70 -12.97
N GLY A 21 -14.67 2.65 -11.64
CA GLY A 21 -14.89 3.80 -10.79
C GLY A 21 -13.62 4.40 -10.19
N GLU A 22 -13.27 5.60 -10.65
CA GLU A 22 -12.45 6.56 -9.88
C GLU A 22 -13.32 7.59 -9.14
N SER A 23 -14.60 7.73 -9.54
CA SER A 23 -15.54 8.68 -8.95
C SER A 23 -16.18 8.13 -7.67
N GLY A 24 -16.45 9.02 -6.70
CA GLY A 24 -17.03 8.65 -5.41
C GLY A 24 -18.37 7.91 -5.51
N LEU A 25 -19.19 8.23 -6.51
CA LEU A 25 -20.49 7.55 -6.74
C LEU A 25 -20.32 6.08 -7.08
N LEU A 26 -19.42 5.76 -8.02
CA LEU A 26 -19.17 4.38 -8.43
C LEU A 26 -18.54 3.56 -7.30
N LEU A 27 -17.70 4.19 -6.48
CA LEU A 27 -17.16 3.58 -5.26
C LEU A 27 -18.27 3.28 -4.25
N ASP A 28 -19.23 4.18 -4.07
CA ASP A 28 -20.38 3.97 -3.19
C ASP A 28 -21.27 2.81 -3.63
N GLU A 29 -21.55 2.72 -4.94
CA GLU A 29 -22.28 1.58 -5.49
C GLU A 29 -21.50 0.27 -5.31
N ALA A 30 -20.19 0.25 -5.56
CA ALA A 30 -19.36 -0.92 -5.34
C ALA A 30 -19.41 -1.39 -3.88
N ILE A 31 -19.30 -0.45 -2.92
CA ILE A 31 -19.40 -0.72 -1.48
C ILE A 31 -20.77 -1.33 -1.15
N ASP A 32 -21.87 -0.79 -1.67
CA ASP A 32 -23.21 -1.34 -1.45
C ASP A 32 -23.32 -2.78 -1.96
N LYS A 33 -22.81 -3.06 -3.17
CA LYS A 33 -22.79 -4.42 -3.73
C LYS A 33 -22.01 -5.39 -2.85
N PHE A 34 -20.80 -5.05 -2.43
CA PHE A 34 -20.01 -5.90 -1.55
C PHE A 34 -20.67 -6.12 -0.19
N ARG A 35 -21.29 -5.09 0.40
CA ARG A 35 -22.03 -5.22 1.66
C ARG A 35 -23.22 -6.18 1.54
N LYS A 36 -23.96 -6.13 0.42
CA LYS A 36 -25.06 -7.08 0.16
C LYS A 36 -24.56 -8.52 0.02
N ALA A 37 -23.44 -8.72 -0.67
CA ALA A 37 -22.82 -10.05 -0.76
C ALA A 37 -22.34 -10.57 0.61
N LEU A 38 -21.79 -9.70 1.46
CA LEU A 38 -21.32 -10.06 2.81
C LEU A 38 -22.43 -10.53 3.75
N ILE A 39 -23.68 -10.09 3.58
CA ILE A 39 -24.82 -10.57 4.38
C ILE A 39 -24.96 -12.10 4.26
N SER A 40 -24.75 -12.63 3.06
CA SER A 40 -24.89 -14.07 2.76
C SER A 40 -23.59 -14.85 2.90
N ALA A 41 -22.44 -14.16 2.91
CA ALA A 41 -21.11 -14.77 2.92
C ALA A 41 -20.13 -13.97 3.81
N PRO A 42 -20.38 -13.88 5.13
CA PRO A 42 -19.62 -13.00 6.02
C PRO A 42 -18.18 -13.44 6.24
N ASN A 43 -17.85 -14.71 5.98
CA ASN A 43 -16.50 -15.26 6.19
C ASN A 43 -15.79 -15.53 4.86
N TYR A 44 -16.13 -14.79 3.80
CA TYR A 44 -15.49 -14.94 2.49
C TYR A 44 -14.38 -13.88 2.32
N PRO A 45 -13.09 -14.25 2.39
CA PRO A 45 -11.97 -13.29 2.45
C PRO A 45 -11.97 -12.30 1.29
N ASP A 46 -12.28 -12.76 0.08
CA ASP A 46 -12.26 -11.91 -1.12
C ASP A 46 -13.27 -10.75 -0.99
N LEU A 47 -14.43 -10.96 -0.36
CA LEU A 47 -15.40 -9.87 -0.17
C LEU A 47 -14.83 -8.77 0.74
N HIS A 48 -14.18 -9.14 1.83
CA HIS A 48 -13.48 -8.17 2.68
C HIS A 48 -12.34 -7.49 1.94
N PHE A 49 -11.59 -8.24 1.14
CA PHE A 49 -10.49 -7.70 0.33
C PHE A 49 -10.97 -6.60 -0.62
N TYR A 50 -11.96 -6.88 -1.46
CA TYR A 50 -12.47 -5.91 -2.43
C TYR A 50 -13.22 -4.75 -1.77
N LEU A 51 -13.92 -5.00 -0.65
CA LEU A 51 -14.55 -3.94 0.13
C LEU A 51 -13.51 -3.02 0.79
N GLY A 52 -12.40 -3.57 1.29
CA GLY A 52 -11.27 -2.82 1.82
C GLY A 52 -10.65 -1.91 0.77
N ILE A 53 -10.42 -2.41 -0.44
CA ILE A 53 -9.95 -1.61 -1.58
C ILE A 53 -10.92 -0.47 -1.90
N ALA A 54 -12.23 -0.76 -1.95
CA ALA A 54 -13.23 0.25 -2.25
C ALA A 54 -13.26 1.37 -1.20
N TYR A 55 -13.21 1.02 0.10
CA TYR A 55 -13.10 2.01 1.17
C TYR A 55 -11.79 2.80 1.12
N PHE A 56 -10.66 2.14 0.82
CA PHE A 56 -9.37 2.81 0.70
C PHE A 56 -9.38 3.85 -0.43
N ARG A 57 -9.84 3.48 -1.62
CA ARG A 57 -9.99 4.40 -2.77
C ARG A 57 -10.93 5.56 -2.47
N LYS A 58 -11.98 5.32 -1.67
CA LYS A 58 -12.90 6.37 -1.21
C LYS A 58 -12.29 7.30 -0.14
N GLY A 59 -11.17 6.92 0.46
CA GLY A 59 -10.57 7.63 1.59
C GLY A 59 -11.22 7.32 2.94
N ALA A 60 -12.12 6.32 3.02
CA ALA A 60 -12.72 5.85 4.26
C ALA A 60 -11.75 4.94 5.02
N LEU A 61 -10.61 5.50 5.46
CA LEU A 61 -9.45 4.74 5.93
C LEU A 61 -9.75 3.79 7.09
N ASN A 62 -10.52 4.22 8.09
CA ASN A 62 -10.86 3.35 9.24
C ASN A 62 -11.67 2.12 8.81
N LYS A 63 -12.62 2.29 7.88
CA LYS A 63 -13.38 1.17 7.34
C LYS A 63 -12.52 0.25 6.49
N ALA A 64 -11.56 0.81 5.74
CA ALA A 64 -10.59 0.00 5.00
C ALA A 64 -9.73 -0.86 5.93
N VAL A 65 -9.25 -0.29 7.04
CA VAL A 65 -8.49 -1.01 8.08
C VAL A 65 -9.30 -2.19 8.64
N GLU A 66 -10.57 -1.96 9.00
CA GLU A 66 -11.47 -3.03 9.49
C GLU A 66 -11.54 -4.19 8.48
N GLN A 67 -11.73 -3.89 7.19
CA GLN A 67 -11.84 -4.94 6.18
C GLN A 67 -10.52 -5.66 5.91
N PHE A 68 -9.38 -4.96 5.91
CA PHE A 68 -8.08 -5.62 5.73
C PHE A 68 -7.70 -6.50 6.92
N HIS A 69 -8.12 -6.17 8.14
CA HIS A 69 -7.99 -7.08 9.28
C HIS A 69 -8.87 -8.33 9.12
N GLN A 70 -10.09 -8.19 8.62
CA GLN A 70 -10.93 -9.35 8.28
C GLN A 70 -10.27 -10.24 7.22
N VAL A 71 -9.57 -9.66 6.23
CA VAL A 71 -8.75 -10.46 5.31
C VAL A 71 -7.71 -11.25 6.09
N ILE A 72 -6.91 -10.63 6.96
CA ILE A 72 -5.87 -11.31 7.74
C ILE A 72 -6.45 -12.43 8.62
N GLU A 73 -7.59 -12.20 9.27
CA GLU A 73 -8.24 -13.19 10.14
C GLU A 73 -8.78 -14.40 9.35
N LEU A 74 -9.28 -14.18 8.14
CA LEU A 74 -9.93 -15.20 7.32
C LEU A 74 -8.98 -15.87 6.31
N SER A 75 -7.84 -15.23 5.99
CA SER A 75 -6.81 -15.79 5.13
C SER A 75 -5.91 -16.72 5.95
N GLY A 76 -6.34 -17.98 6.07
CA GLY A 76 -5.44 -19.07 6.42
C GLY A 76 -4.33 -19.24 5.35
N ASP A 77 -3.67 -20.40 5.33
CA ASP A 77 -2.48 -20.67 4.48
C ASP A 77 -2.68 -20.51 2.95
N TYR A 78 -3.91 -20.33 2.46
CA TYR A 78 -4.28 -20.41 1.04
C TYR A 78 -4.14 -19.08 0.25
N GLN A 79 -4.03 -17.91 0.89
CA GLN A 79 -4.14 -16.62 0.18
C GLN A 79 -3.00 -15.63 0.47
N SER A 80 -1.75 -16.05 0.19
CA SER A 80 -0.56 -15.21 0.40
C SER A 80 -0.62 -13.85 -0.32
N THR A 81 -1.20 -13.77 -1.52
CA THR A 81 -1.30 -12.52 -2.29
C THR A 81 -2.26 -11.50 -1.67
N HIS A 82 -3.45 -11.91 -1.24
CA HIS A 82 -4.40 -11.02 -0.57
C HIS A 82 -3.86 -10.55 0.78
N LEU A 83 -3.22 -11.46 1.53
CA LEU A 83 -2.60 -11.15 2.82
C LEU A 83 -1.47 -10.13 2.66
N GLN A 84 -0.60 -10.34 1.68
CA GLN A 84 0.45 -9.39 1.31
C GLN A 84 -0.11 -8.00 0.97
N TYR A 85 -1.12 -7.95 0.10
CA TYR A 85 -1.74 -6.69 -0.28
C TYR A 85 -2.43 -6.00 0.91
N ALA A 86 -3.14 -6.75 1.76
CA ALA A 86 -3.79 -6.22 2.95
C ALA A 86 -2.76 -5.58 3.90
N HIS A 87 -1.64 -6.26 4.17
CA HIS A 87 -0.55 -5.70 4.98
C HIS A 87 0.08 -4.45 4.34
N LEU A 88 0.29 -4.45 3.03
CA LEU A 88 0.82 -3.29 2.31
C LEU A 88 -0.12 -2.08 2.43
N GLN A 89 -1.42 -2.27 2.20
CA GLN A 89 -2.42 -1.20 2.32
C GLN A 89 -2.55 -0.71 3.77
N LEU A 90 -2.54 -1.61 4.76
CA LEU A 90 -2.50 -1.23 6.17
C LEU A 90 -1.27 -0.36 6.48
N GLY A 91 -0.09 -0.75 5.98
CA GLY A 91 1.13 0.05 6.08
C GLY A 91 0.94 1.48 5.56
N ILE A 92 0.41 1.61 4.33
CA ILE A 92 0.14 2.90 3.70
C ILE A 92 -0.90 3.72 4.48
N ILE A 93 -1.98 3.09 4.98
CA ILE A 93 -2.99 3.76 5.78
C ILE A 93 -2.39 4.27 7.09
N TYR A 94 -1.59 3.45 7.78
CA TYR A 94 -0.95 3.84 9.03
C TYR A 94 0.09 4.96 8.83
N ILE A 95 0.79 5.00 7.68
CA ILE A 95 1.63 6.16 7.30
C ILE A 95 0.78 7.44 7.22
N LYS A 96 -0.38 7.39 6.54
CA LYS A 96 -1.30 8.55 6.44
C LYS A 96 -1.83 8.99 7.81
N GLN A 97 -2.02 8.04 8.74
CA GLN A 97 -2.45 8.29 10.12
C GLN A 97 -1.29 8.69 11.05
N LYS A 98 -0.03 8.68 10.58
CA LYS A 98 1.19 8.89 11.38
C LYS A 98 1.41 7.84 12.47
N SER A 99 0.79 6.67 12.32
CA SER A 99 0.97 5.51 13.17
C SER A 99 2.21 4.71 12.75
N TRP A 100 3.40 5.28 12.99
CA TRP A 100 4.66 4.78 12.42
C TRP A 100 4.97 3.33 12.77
N GLU A 101 4.76 2.94 14.02
CA GLU A 101 5.07 1.58 14.48
C GLU A 101 4.12 0.54 13.86
N GLN A 102 2.83 0.85 13.75
CA GLN A 102 1.86 -0.03 13.10
C GLN A 102 2.13 -0.14 11.59
N ALA A 103 2.58 0.97 10.97
CA ALA A 103 3.02 0.96 9.58
C ALA A 103 4.26 0.07 9.39
N ARG A 104 5.28 0.22 10.24
CA ARG A 104 6.51 -0.57 10.24
C ARG A 104 6.20 -2.07 10.30
N LEU A 105 5.43 -2.49 11.30
CA LEU A 105 5.05 -3.89 11.51
C LEU A 105 4.28 -4.46 10.31
N SER A 106 3.36 -3.68 9.73
CA SER A 106 2.57 -4.13 8.58
C SER A 106 3.45 -4.32 7.34
N LEU A 107 4.39 -3.41 7.10
CA LEU A 107 5.31 -3.48 5.96
C LEU A 107 6.38 -4.59 6.15
N GLU A 108 6.82 -4.83 7.38
CA GLU A 108 7.70 -5.97 7.69
C GLU A 108 7.02 -7.30 7.37
N LYS A 109 5.71 -7.44 7.65
CA LYS A 109 4.94 -8.62 7.22
C LYS A 109 4.90 -8.80 5.71
N VAL A 110 4.82 -7.71 4.95
CA VAL A 110 4.95 -7.78 3.47
C VAL A 110 6.32 -8.34 3.07
N LEU A 111 7.40 -7.88 3.71
CA LEU A 111 8.76 -8.30 3.40
C LEU A 111 9.09 -9.72 3.86
N GLU A 112 8.46 -10.21 4.95
CA GLU A 112 8.52 -11.61 5.35
C GLU A 112 7.94 -12.54 4.27
N MET A 113 6.83 -12.12 3.61
CA MET A 113 6.18 -12.88 2.54
C MET A 113 6.83 -12.67 1.16
N ASN A 114 7.29 -11.46 0.87
CA ASN A 114 7.95 -11.09 -0.39
C ASN A 114 9.14 -10.16 -0.12
N PRO A 115 10.34 -10.76 0.07
CA PRO A 115 11.58 -10.02 0.29
C PRO A 115 12.03 -9.14 -0.90
N SER A 116 11.34 -9.21 -2.03
CA SER A 116 11.64 -8.47 -3.27
C SER A 116 10.64 -7.35 -3.57
N SER A 117 9.76 -7.00 -2.62
CA SER A 117 8.80 -5.89 -2.81
C SER A 117 9.47 -4.52 -2.68
N ALA A 118 9.80 -3.89 -3.82
CA ALA A 118 10.36 -2.54 -3.86
C ALA A 118 9.44 -1.50 -3.19
N GLU A 119 8.12 -1.62 -3.39
CA GLU A 119 7.11 -0.75 -2.79
C GLU A 119 7.08 -0.85 -1.25
N ALA A 120 7.23 -2.06 -0.70
CA ALA A 120 7.27 -2.24 0.75
C ALA A 120 8.55 -1.63 1.35
N TYR A 121 9.70 -1.80 0.70
CA TYR A 121 10.94 -1.13 1.12
C TYR A 121 10.85 0.39 1.02
N PHE A 122 10.25 0.94 -0.04
CA PHE A 122 10.03 2.37 -0.19
C PHE A 122 9.18 2.92 0.96
N ASN A 123 8.01 2.33 1.22
CA ASN A 123 7.13 2.75 2.30
C ASN A 123 7.79 2.57 3.68
N LEU A 124 8.61 1.55 3.88
CA LEU A 124 9.34 1.35 5.14
C LEU A 124 10.46 2.40 5.30
N GLY A 125 11.07 2.84 4.19
CA GLY A 125 11.96 3.99 4.15
C GLY A 125 11.28 5.28 4.59
N GLU A 126 10.06 5.55 4.09
CA GLU A 126 9.24 6.68 4.54
C GLU A 126 8.97 6.62 6.05
N VAL A 127 8.58 5.45 6.57
CA VAL A 127 8.33 5.25 8.00
C VAL A 127 9.58 5.58 8.82
N TYR A 128 10.74 4.98 8.50
CA TYR A 128 11.98 5.26 9.22
C TYR A 128 12.43 6.72 9.07
N PHE A 129 12.23 7.34 7.91
CA PHE A 129 12.54 8.74 7.70
C PHE A 129 11.70 9.62 8.63
N LYS A 130 10.38 9.42 8.70
CA LYS A 130 9.50 10.17 9.61
C LYS A 130 9.81 9.89 11.08
N MET A 131 10.10 8.65 11.45
CA MET A 131 10.52 8.29 12.81
C MET A 131 11.83 8.96 13.21
N SER A 132 12.81 9.06 12.30
CA SER A 132 14.10 9.73 12.60
C SER A 132 13.93 11.23 12.84
N LYS A 133 13.02 11.89 12.12
CA LYS A 133 12.63 13.28 12.39
C LYS A 133 12.00 13.49 13.78
N GLN A 134 11.52 12.42 14.41
CA GLN A 134 10.97 12.42 15.76
C GLN A 134 11.96 11.86 16.81
N GLY A 135 13.18 11.49 16.41
CA GLY A 135 14.16 10.85 17.28
C GLY A 135 13.85 9.40 17.66
N LEU A 136 12.93 8.75 16.94
CA LEU A 136 12.48 7.37 17.20
C LEU A 136 13.27 6.31 16.38
N ALA A 137 14.05 6.73 15.41
CA ALA A 137 14.82 5.87 14.52
C ALA A 137 16.10 6.57 14.05
N ASP A 138 17.08 5.80 13.61
CA ASP A 138 18.26 6.36 12.94
C ASP A 138 17.92 6.61 11.45
N LEU A 139 18.37 7.75 10.93
CA LEU A 139 18.27 8.09 9.52
C LEU A 139 18.92 7.03 8.60
N GLU A 140 19.89 6.27 9.11
CA GLU A 140 20.53 5.15 8.41
C GLU A 140 19.55 4.00 8.10
N GLN A 141 18.52 3.79 8.91
CA GLN A 141 17.49 2.79 8.63
C GLN A 141 16.67 3.19 7.40
N ALA A 142 16.31 4.47 7.27
CA ALA A 142 15.64 5.01 6.08
C ALA A 142 16.53 4.85 4.85
N LEU A 143 17.81 5.22 4.95
CA LEU A 143 18.78 5.07 3.86
C LEU A 143 18.84 3.63 3.35
N LYS A 144 18.95 2.66 4.28
CA LYS A 144 19.02 1.23 3.94
C LYS A 144 17.76 0.77 3.19
N MET A 145 16.58 1.19 3.65
CA MET A 145 15.32 0.77 3.03
C MET A 145 15.14 1.37 1.63
N TYR A 146 15.36 2.68 1.46
CA TYR A 146 15.26 3.30 0.13
C TYR A 146 16.30 2.74 -0.85
N LYS A 147 17.55 2.50 -0.41
CA LYS A 147 18.57 1.86 -1.25
C LYS A 147 18.11 0.49 -1.73
N LYS A 148 17.46 -0.27 -0.84
CA LYS A 148 16.92 -1.58 -1.20
C LYS A 148 15.77 -1.46 -2.22
N ALA A 149 14.88 -0.48 -2.05
CA ALA A 149 13.81 -0.18 -3.01
C ALA A 149 14.37 0.14 -4.40
N VAL A 150 15.34 1.07 -4.50
CA VAL A 150 16.02 1.43 -5.77
C VAL A 150 16.79 0.25 -6.36
N SER A 151 17.43 -0.59 -5.54
CA SER A 151 18.13 -1.78 -6.05
C SER A 151 17.20 -2.81 -6.67
N LEU A 152 15.96 -2.89 -6.19
CA LEU A 152 14.93 -3.82 -6.68
C LEU A 152 14.16 -3.24 -7.87
N ASN A 153 13.93 -1.92 -7.88
CA ASN A 153 13.34 -1.18 -8.98
C ASN A 153 14.11 0.13 -9.21
N PRO A 154 15.09 0.14 -10.13
CA PRO A 154 15.85 1.34 -10.47
C PRO A 154 15.02 2.42 -11.17
N ASP A 155 13.84 2.09 -11.69
CA ASP A 155 12.95 3.02 -12.38
C ASP A 155 11.81 3.49 -11.44
N TYR A 156 12.14 3.72 -10.16
CA TYR A 156 11.20 4.13 -9.12
C TYR A 156 11.49 5.58 -8.65
N PRO A 157 10.90 6.61 -9.28
CA PRO A 157 11.21 8.02 -8.99
C PRO A 157 11.06 8.37 -7.51
N GLU A 158 9.98 7.92 -6.87
CA GLU A 158 9.68 8.24 -5.48
C GLU A 158 10.75 7.68 -4.52
N ALA A 159 11.33 6.52 -4.82
CA ALA A 159 12.42 5.95 -4.03
C ALA A 159 13.73 6.77 -4.18
N HIS A 160 14.01 7.28 -5.38
CA HIS A 160 15.11 8.22 -5.61
C HIS A 160 14.90 9.54 -4.86
N VAL A 161 13.68 10.09 -4.87
CA VAL A 161 13.34 11.27 -4.05
C VAL A 161 13.58 10.98 -2.57
N GLY A 162 13.17 9.82 -2.07
CA GLY A 162 13.42 9.38 -0.70
C GLY A 162 14.91 9.34 -0.35
N LEU A 163 15.76 8.77 -1.22
CA LEU A 163 17.21 8.80 -1.06
C LEU A 163 17.77 10.22 -1.04
N GLY A 164 17.35 11.07 -1.97
CA GLY A 164 17.79 12.46 -2.04
C GLY A 164 17.45 13.23 -0.76
N GLN A 165 16.27 13.01 -0.20
CA GLN A 165 15.88 13.59 1.09
C GLN A 165 16.80 13.11 2.23
N VAL A 166 17.09 11.82 2.31
CA VAL A 166 17.98 11.26 3.33
C VAL A 166 19.40 11.83 3.20
N TYR A 167 19.98 11.86 2.00
CA TYR A 167 21.31 12.43 1.78
C TYR A 167 21.38 13.92 2.13
N ARG A 168 20.33 14.69 1.81
CA ARG A 168 20.24 16.10 2.19
C ARG A 168 20.28 16.28 3.72
N GLU A 169 19.55 15.46 4.46
CA GLU A 169 19.58 15.48 5.94
C GLU A 169 20.96 15.11 6.50
N LYS A 170 21.68 14.21 5.83
CA LYS A 170 23.08 13.90 6.13
C LYS A 170 24.09 14.94 5.61
N LYS A 171 23.63 16.04 4.99
CA LYS A 171 24.45 17.09 4.35
C LYS A 171 25.33 16.59 3.18
N MET A 172 24.97 15.46 2.59
CA MET A 172 25.61 14.86 1.42
C MET A 172 24.95 15.44 0.15
N PHE A 173 25.26 16.71 -0.15
CA PHE A 173 24.51 17.46 -1.16
C PHE A 173 24.77 17.02 -2.60
N SER A 174 25.94 16.44 -2.90
CA SER A 174 26.25 15.92 -4.24
C SER A 174 25.35 14.72 -4.54
N GLU A 175 25.36 13.74 -3.65
CA GLU A 175 24.56 12.53 -3.73
C GLU A 175 23.07 12.85 -3.72
N ALA A 176 22.63 13.81 -2.90
CA ALA A 176 21.25 14.27 -2.94
C ALA A 176 20.86 14.81 -4.32
N GLY A 177 21.73 15.63 -4.94
CA GLY A 177 21.51 16.18 -6.26
C GLY A 177 21.49 15.13 -7.38
N ASP A 178 22.31 14.09 -7.28
CA ASP A 178 22.31 12.96 -8.22
C ASP A 178 20.97 12.21 -8.16
N GLU A 179 20.49 11.88 -6.96
CA GLU A 179 19.23 11.16 -6.78
C GLU A 179 18.01 11.98 -7.24
N PHE A 180 17.97 13.29 -6.98
CA PHE A 180 16.89 14.15 -7.46
C PHE A 180 16.87 14.26 -8.98
N ARG A 181 18.04 14.44 -9.62
CA ARG A 181 18.11 14.44 -11.10
C ARG A 181 17.61 13.12 -11.67
N LYS A 182 17.99 12.00 -11.05
CA LYS A 182 17.54 10.68 -11.51
C LYS A 182 16.02 10.54 -11.40
N ALA A 183 15.42 11.03 -10.31
CA ALA A 183 13.96 11.05 -10.17
C ALA A 183 13.28 11.88 -11.26
N ASP A 184 13.78 13.09 -11.53
CA ASP A 184 13.23 13.98 -12.57
C ASP A 184 13.30 13.34 -13.96
N GLU A 185 14.44 12.75 -14.34
CA GLU A 185 14.61 12.03 -15.61
C GLU A 185 13.61 10.87 -15.76
N LEU A 186 13.36 10.12 -14.68
CA LEU A 186 12.42 9.01 -14.69
C LEU A 186 10.97 9.49 -14.79
N GLU A 187 10.60 10.57 -14.09
CA GLU A 187 9.26 11.17 -14.20
C GLU A 187 8.98 11.69 -15.61
N GLU A 188 9.94 12.39 -16.24
CA GLU A 188 9.81 12.88 -17.61
C GLU A 188 9.64 11.72 -18.61
N TYR A 189 10.45 10.67 -18.46
CA TYR A 189 10.34 9.47 -19.26
C TYR A 189 8.97 8.79 -19.11
N GLN A 190 8.47 8.65 -17.88
CA GLN A 190 7.17 8.05 -17.59
C GLN A 190 6.00 8.89 -18.11
N ARG A 191 6.13 10.23 -18.13
CA ARG A 191 5.15 11.16 -18.71
C ARG A 191 5.23 11.25 -20.24
N GLY A 192 6.23 10.64 -20.86
CA GLY A 192 6.45 10.69 -22.31
C GLY A 192 6.93 12.05 -22.82
N ILE A 193 7.55 12.86 -21.95
CA ILE A 193 8.12 14.16 -22.31
C ILE A 193 9.60 13.90 -22.67
N ARG A 194 9.94 13.98 -23.96
CA ARG A 194 11.31 14.01 -24.49
C ARG A 194 11.43 15.07 -25.58
#